data_AF-A0A9W9FST4-F1
#
_entry.id   AF-A0A9W9FST4-F1
#
_cell.length_a   1.000
_cell.length_b   1.000
_cell.length_c   1.000
_cell.angle_alpha   90.00
_cell.angle_beta   90.00
_cell.angle_gamma   90.00
#
_symmetry.space_group_name_H-M   'P 1'
#
loop_
_entity.id
_entity.type
_entity.pdbx_description
1 polymer ?
#
loop_
_entity_poly.entity_id
_entity_poly.type
_entity_poly.pdbx_seq_one_letter_code
_entity_poly.pdbx_strand_id
1 'polypeptide(L)'
;MVEDALVSLVGKSPSEHQPRLQPALRMLENWMRVEDQGTLPKSSLETSLENLSSTVSSVILLQPDACRVIGVNEVLAILLLARKSGVPIVPHSGGVGLPKYTQYLSTIDYVVVTGKKRVLEYVDHLHKHFVHPSSVKEGYYVTPMEPGYSVEMKAESIDAFAFPGEEGKSWWMPQEAKIILDRPRVV
;
A
#
# COMPACT_ATOMS: atom_id res chain seq x y z
N MET A 1 6.11 3.30 26.18
CA MET A 1 5.78 4.11 25.00
C MET A 1 5.41 3.25 23.79
N VAL A 2 6.34 2.50 23.18
CA VAL A 2 6.01 1.60 22.05
C VAL A 2 5.01 0.52 22.46
N GLU A 3 5.24 -0.14 23.60
CA GLU A 3 4.29 -1.12 24.15
C GLU A 3 2.92 -0.49 24.45
N ASP A 4 2.87 0.70 25.06
CA ASP A 4 1.61 1.39 25.35
C ASP A 4 0.85 1.81 24.09
N ALA A 5 1.56 2.27 23.05
CA ALA A 5 0.99 2.60 21.75
C ALA A 5 0.44 1.35 21.03
N LEU A 6 1.13 0.21 21.12
CA LEU A 6 0.61 -1.06 20.60
C LEU A 6 -0.60 -1.56 21.38
N VAL A 7 -0.56 -1.50 22.71
CA VAL A 7 -1.69 -1.87 23.56
C VAL A 7 -2.88 -1.00 23.24
N SER A 8 -2.67 0.30 23.03
CA SER A 8 -3.69 1.22 22.53
C SER A 8 -4.18 0.78 21.15
N LEU A 9 -3.31 0.49 20.18
CA LEU A 9 -3.67 0.15 18.80
C LEU A 9 -4.37 -1.21 18.62
N VAL A 10 -4.11 -2.16 19.50
CA VAL A 10 -4.67 -3.52 19.38
C VAL A 10 -5.72 -3.81 20.45
N GLY A 11 -5.82 -2.95 21.48
CA GLY A 11 -6.76 -3.07 22.59
C GLY A 11 -6.50 -4.26 23.52
N LYS A 12 -5.28 -4.85 23.47
CA LYS A 12 -4.89 -6.04 24.22
C LYS A 12 -3.43 -5.93 24.67
N SER A 13 -3.09 -6.57 25.79
CA SER A 13 -1.69 -6.66 26.23
C SER A 13 -0.85 -7.56 25.30
N PRO A 14 0.49 -7.39 25.23
CA PRO A 14 1.39 -8.21 24.40
C PRO A 14 1.16 -9.72 24.52
N SER A 15 0.85 -10.20 25.73
CA SER A 15 0.60 -11.61 26.06
C SER A 15 -0.77 -12.13 25.59
N GLU A 16 -1.72 -11.25 25.29
CA GLU A 16 -3.09 -11.58 24.86
C GLU A 16 -3.28 -11.48 23.33
N HIS A 17 -2.25 -11.06 22.61
CA HIS A 17 -2.29 -11.01 21.16
C HIS A 17 -2.37 -12.41 20.56
N GLN A 18 -3.22 -12.55 19.53
CA GLN A 18 -3.26 -13.76 18.73
C GLN A 18 -1.86 -14.00 18.14
N PRO A 19 -1.29 -15.21 18.22
CA PRO A 19 0.07 -15.49 17.73
C PRO A 19 0.31 -15.03 16.29
N ARG A 20 -0.72 -15.08 15.45
CA ARG A 20 -0.67 -14.60 14.05
C ARG A 20 -0.40 -13.09 13.90
N LEU A 21 -0.71 -12.25 14.88
CA LEU A 21 -0.49 -10.79 14.82
C LEU A 21 0.96 -10.42 15.15
N GLN A 22 1.68 -11.30 15.84
CA GLN A 22 3.03 -11.02 16.36
C GLN A 22 4.03 -10.50 15.30
N PRO A 23 4.04 -11.00 14.05
CA PRO A 23 4.91 -10.42 13.01
C PRO A 23 4.60 -8.95 12.70
N ALA A 24 3.31 -8.60 12.54
CA ALA A 24 2.90 -7.23 12.24
C ALA A 24 3.18 -6.28 13.41
N LEU A 25 2.96 -6.74 14.65
CA LEU A 25 3.24 -5.97 15.85
C LEU A 25 4.74 -5.68 16.00
N ARG A 26 5.61 -6.67 15.78
CA ARG A 26 7.07 -6.47 15.81
C ARG A 26 7.57 -5.50 14.73
N MET A 27 6.98 -5.53 13.53
CA MET A 27 7.32 -4.57 12.48
C MET A 27 6.94 -3.14 12.87
N LEU A 28 5.76 -2.97 13.47
CA LEU A 28 5.29 -1.69 13.97
C LEU A 28 6.14 -1.18 15.15
N GLU A 29 6.53 -2.07 16.07
CA GLU A 29 7.47 -1.77 17.15
C GLU A 29 8.79 -1.23 16.63
N ASN A 30 9.37 -1.91 15.64
CA ASN A 30 10.64 -1.51 15.05
C ASN A 30 10.53 -0.17 14.34
N TRP A 31 9.41 0.10 13.65
CA TRP A 31 9.16 1.40 13.03
C TRP A 31 9.06 2.52 14.06
N MET A 32 8.23 2.35 15.09
CA MET A 32 8.10 3.32 16.19
C MET A 32 9.45 3.60 16.87
N ARG A 33 10.32 2.58 16.98
CA ARG A 33 11.68 2.73 17.51
C ARG A 33 12.61 3.50 16.57
N VAL A 34 12.51 3.29 15.25
CA VAL A 34 13.33 4.01 14.26
C VAL A 34 12.98 5.49 14.23
N GLU A 35 11.70 5.84 14.33
CA GLU A 35 11.28 7.24 14.38
C GLU A 35 11.62 7.93 15.72
N ASP A 36 11.69 7.16 16.82
CA ASP A 36 12.17 7.63 18.13
C ASP A 36 13.69 7.92 18.14
N GLN A 37 14.45 7.57 17.09
CA GLN A 37 15.89 7.88 16.98
C GLN A 37 16.20 9.37 16.63
N GLY A 38 15.25 10.28 16.87
CA GLY A 38 15.53 11.72 16.92
C GLY A 38 15.37 12.49 15.61
N THR A 39 14.85 11.87 14.56
CA THR A 39 14.59 12.55 13.27
C THR A 39 13.26 13.30 13.21
N LEU A 40 12.30 12.99 14.09
CA LEU A 40 11.00 13.66 14.18
C LEU A 40 10.63 14.00 15.64
N PRO A 41 9.96 15.13 15.92
CA PRO A 41 9.46 15.42 17.26
C PRO A 41 8.42 14.36 17.67
N LYS A 42 8.50 13.83 18.90
CA LYS A 42 7.56 12.83 19.44
C LYS A 42 6.10 13.22 19.30
N SER A 43 5.79 14.50 19.51
CA SER A 43 4.45 15.05 19.34
C SER A 43 3.90 14.89 17.91
N SER A 44 4.76 14.82 16.90
CA SER A 44 4.37 14.67 15.50
C SER A 44 3.81 13.27 15.19
N LEU A 45 4.35 12.22 15.81
CA LEU A 45 3.92 10.84 15.59
C LEU A 45 2.62 10.52 16.30
N GLU A 46 2.50 10.94 17.55
CA GLU A 46 1.27 10.80 18.33
C GLU A 46 0.12 11.55 17.64
N THR A 47 0.36 12.79 17.21
CA THR A 47 -0.62 13.57 16.43
C THR A 47 -1.00 12.87 15.11
N SER A 48 -0.03 12.26 14.42
CA SER A 48 -0.30 11.55 13.16
C SER A 48 -1.15 10.29 13.39
N LEU A 49 -0.84 9.51 14.44
CA LEU A 49 -1.62 8.33 14.82
C LEU A 49 -3.03 8.71 15.32
N GLU A 50 -3.17 9.82 16.04
CA GLU A 50 -4.46 10.35 16.47
C GLU A 50 -5.31 10.80 15.29
N ASN A 51 -4.72 11.57 14.36
CA ASN A 51 -5.38 12.00 13.13
C ASN A 51 -5.83 10.80 12.29
N LEU A 52 -4.96 9.79 12.16
CA LEU A 52 -5.26 8.57 11.44
C LEU A 52 -6.36 7.77 12.14
N SER A 53 -6.31 7.61 13.47
CA SER A 53 -7.34 6.93 14.26
C SER A 53 -8.70 7.63 14.17
N SER A 54 -8.71 8.96 14.21
CA SER A 54 -9.91 9.78 14.02
C SER A 54 -10.49 9.61 12.61
N THR A 55 -9.64 9.64 11.59
CA THR A 55 -10.04 9.41 10.19
C THR A 55 -10.62 8.01 9.99
N VAL A 56 -9.94 6.98 10.52
CA VAL A 56 -10.40 5.59 10.39
C VAL A 56 -11.75 5.40 11.08
N SER A 57 -11.96 5.96 12.27
CA SER A 57 -13.21 5.77 13.01
C SER A 57 -14.41 6.57 12.45
N SER A 58 -14.17 7.51 11.55
CA SER A 58 -15.21 8.35 10.92
C SER A 58 -15.67 7.87 9.55
N VAL A 59 -15.10 6.78 9.02
CA VAL A 59 -15.46 6.23 7.71
C VAL A 59 -16.10 4.84 7.81
N ILE A 60 -16.95 4.52 6.84
CA ILE A 60 -17.61 3.20 6.76
C ILE A 60 -16.75 2.13 6.07
N LEU A 61 -15.77 2.57 5.28
CA LEU A 61 -14.87 1.76 4.47
C LEU A 61 -13.57 2.53 4.29
N LEU A 62 -12.44 1.85 4.44
CA LEU A 62 -11.13 2.46 4.28
C LEU A 62 -10.41 1.90 3.05
N GLN A 63 -9.81 2.80 2.26
CA GLN A 63 -9.10 2.47 1.03
C GLN A 63 -7.63 2.90 1.11
N PRO A 64 -6.76 2.14 1.80
CA PRO A 64 -5.34 2.44 1.83
C PRO A 64 -4.74 2.28 0.41
N ASP A 65 -3.82 3.18 0.09
CA ASP A 65 -3.04 3.18 -1.15
C ASP A 65 -1.57 2.94 -0.79
N ALA A 66 -0.98 1.89 -1.38
CA ALA A 66 0.37 1.43 -1.09
C ALA A 66 1.48 2.45 -1.40
N CYS A 67 1.22 3.40 -2.30
CA CYS A 67 2.17 4.41 -2.77
C CYS A 67 1.82 5.83 -2.28
N ARG A 68 0.69 6.01 -1.60
CA ARG A 68 0.30 7.28 -0.97
C ARG A 68 0.96 7.49 0.39
N VAL A 69 1.05 6.41 1.16
CA VAL A 69 1.59 6.39 2.52
C VAL A 69 3.05 5.95 2.52
N ILE A 70 3.71 5.99 3.67
CA ILE A 70 5.14 5.69 3.85
C ILE A 70 5.36 4.17 3.86
N GLY A 71 5.06 3.54 2.73
CA GLY A 71 5.32 2.14 2.45
C GLY A 71 4.52 1.15 3.32
N VAL A 72 5.03 -0.08 3.40
CA VAL A 72 4.34 -1.19 4.08
C VAL A 72 4.16 -0.92 5.56
N ASN A 73 5.12 -0.24 6.20
CA ASN A 73 5.11 0.05 7.63
C ASN A 73 3.86 0.84 8.03
N GLU A 74 3.57 1.93 7.33
CA GLU A 74 2.40 2.75 7.62
C GLU A 74 1.10 2.04 7.22
N VAL A 75 1.11 1.27 6.13
CA VAL A 75 -0.05 0.44 5.76
C VAL A 75 -0.39 -0.57 6.88
N LEU A 76 0.60 -1.22 7.49
CA LEU A 76 0.36 -2.15 8.60
C LEU A 76 -0.30 -1.45 9.79
N ALA A 77 0.12 -0.23 10.13
CA ALA A 77 -0.52 0.58 11.17
C ALA A 77 -1.99 0.86 10.81
N ILE A 78 -2.26 1.21 9.55
CA ILE A 78 -3.62 1.43 9.02
C ILE A 78 -4.48 0.17 9.13
N LEU A 79 -3.94 -1.00 8.73
CA LEU A 79 -4.66 -2.28 8.83
C LEU A 79 -5.06 -2.59 10.28
N LEU A 80 -4.13 -2.37 11.23
CA LEU A 80 -4.38 -2.60 12.66
C LEU A 80 -5.39 -1.62 13.24
N LEU A 81 -5.30 -0.33 12.88
CA LEU A 81 -6.27 0.69 13.28
C LEU A 81 -7.67 0.38 12.77
N ALA A 82 -7.81 0.00 11.50
CA ALA A 82 -9.11 -0.37 10.94
C ALA A 82 -9.69 -1.60 11.63
N ARG A 83 -8.85 -2.62 11.93
CA ARG A 83 -9.26 -3.77 12.72
C ARG A 83 -9.76 -3.37 14.10
N LYS A 84 -9.05 -2.48 14.81
CA LYS A 84 -9.45 -1.98 16.14
C LYS A 84 -10.79 -1.26 16.07
N SER A 85 -10.97 -0.39 15.07
CA SER A 85 -12.19 0.39 14.88
C SER A 85 -13.34 -0.41 14.24
N GLY A 86 -13.11 -1.68 13.89
CA GLY A 86 -14.12 -2.52 13.23
C GLY A 86 -14.43 -2.11 11.78
N VAL A 87 -13.62 -1.25 11.18
CA VAL A 87 -13.83 -0.70 9.84
C VAL A 87 -13.27 -1.64 8.77
N PRO A 88 -14.05 -2.02 7.75
CA PRO A 88 -13.55 -2.85 6.66
C PRO A 88 -12.56 -2.09 5.78
N ILE A 89 -11.63 -2.84 5.19
CA ILE A 89 -10.64 -2.33 4.24
C ILE A 89 -10.90 -2.89 2.86
N VAL A 90 -10.80 -2.03 1.84
CA VAL A 90 -10.72 -2.38 0.41
C VAL A 90 -9.59 -1.54 -0.18
N PRO A 91 -8.37 -2.09 -0.32
CA PRO A 91 -7.23 -1.30 -0.79
C PRO A 91 -7.50 -0.69 -2.17
N HIS A 92 -7.11 0.57 -2.35
CA HIS A 92 -7.18 1.23 -3.64
C HIS A 92 -6.14 0.62 -4.57
N SER A 93 -6.56 0.29 -5.80
CA SER A 93 -5.77 -0.50 -6.73
C SER A 93 -5.77 0.02 -8.18
N GLY A 94 -5.97 1.33 -8.36
CA GLY A 94 -5.97 1.98 -9.67
C GLY A 94 -4.57 2.41 -10.16
N GLY A 95 -4.46 2.83 -11.42
CA GLY A 95 -3.23 3.40 -11.95
C GLY A 95 -2.10 2.39 -12.24
N VAL A 96 -0.88 2.89 -12.41
CA VAL A 96 0.25 2.10 -12.88
C VAL A 96 0.90 1.39 -11.71
N GLY A 97 0.75 0.07 -11.64
CA GLY A 97 1.50 -0.73 -10.65
C GLY A 97 0.72 -1.13 -9.41
N LEU A 98 -0.30 -0.37 -8.97
CA LEU A 98 -0.96 -0.61 -7.67
C LEU A 98 -1.51 -2.02 -7.46
N PRO A 99 -2.11 -2.72 -8.44
CA PRO A 99 -2.54 -4.12 -8.28
C PRO A 99 -1.42 -5.07 -7.83
N LYS A 100 -0.16 -4.73 -8.14
CA LYS A 100 1.00 -5.55 -7.75
C LYS A 100 1.35 -5.36 -6.28
N TYR A 101 1.12 -4.16 -5.73
CA TYR A 101 1.28 -3.90 -4.29
C TYR A 101 0.10 -4.41 -3.47
N THR A 102 -1.12 -4.05 -3.87
CA THR A 102 -2.33 -4.17 -3.05
C THR A 102 -2.76 -5.63 -2.84
N GLN A 103 -2.41 -6.53 -3.76
CA GLN A 103 -2.58 -7.98 -3.57
C GLN A 103 -1.84 -8.51 -2.33
N TYR A 104 -0.64 -8.00 -2.01
CA TYR A 104 0.06 -8.41 -0.80
C TYR A 104 -0.54 -7.78 0.44
N LEU A 105 -0.97 -6.51 0.37
CA LEU A 105 -1.65 -5.84 1.48
C LEU A 105 -2.93 -6.60 1.87
N SER A 106 -3.73 -7.00 0.89
CA SER A 106 -4.92 -7.83 1.10
C SER A 106 -4.58 -9.23 1.63
N THR A 107 -3.50 -9.84 1.13
CA THR A 107 -3.01 -11.13 1.63
C THR A 107 -2.56 -11.05 3.09
N ILE A 108 -1.82 -10.00 3.46
CA ILE A 108 -1.40 -9.73 4.84
C ILE A 108 -2.63 -9.49 5.73
N ASP A 109 -3.58 -8.66 5.28
CA ASP A 109 -4.82 -8.45 6.03
C ASP A 109 -5.53 -9.78 6.30
N TYR A 110 -5.69 -10.61 5.27
CA TYR A 110 -6.35 -11.91 5.41
C TYR A 110 -5.60 -12.86 6.36
N VAL A 111 -4.31 -13.07 6.14
CA VAL A 111 -3.55 -14.11 6.87
C VAL A 111 -3.22 -13.66 8.31
N VAL A 112 -2.79 -12.41 8.47
CA VAL A 112 -2.17 -11.90 9.71
C VAL A 112 -3.19 -11.12 10.54
N VAL A 113 -3.96 -10.22 9.91
CA VAL A 113 -4.72 -9.19 10.64
C VAL A 113 -6.17 -9.62 10.90
N THR A 114 -7.00 -9.80 9.87
CA THR A 114 -8.44 -10.00 9.99
C THR A 114 -8.88 -11.45 9.97
N GLY A 115 -8.27 -12.31 9.14
CA GLY A 115 -8.82 -13.64 8.83
C GLY A 115 -10.02 -13.60 7.88
N LYS A 116 -10.31 -12.45 7.26
CA LYS A 116 -11.53 -12.26 6.44
C LYS A 116 -11.15 -12.01 4.98
N LYS A 117 -11.75 -12.76 4.05
CA LYS A 117 -11.66 -12.43 2.63
C LYS A 117 -12.41 -11.12 2.39
N ARG A 118 -11.79 -10.18 1.68
CA ARG A 118 -12.34 -8.87 1.36
C ARG A 118 -12.32 -8.64 -0.15
N VAL A 119 -13.11 -7.68 -0.59
CA VAL A 119 -13.03 -7.18 -1.96
C VAL A 119 -11.71 -6.45 -2.14
N LEU A 120 -11.11 -6.60 -3.31
CA LEU A 120 -9.93 -5.85 -3.74
C LEU A 120 -10.25 -5.25 -5.11
N GLU A 121 -9.99 -3.96 -5.27
CA GLU A 121 -10.12 -3.28 -6.56
C GLU A 121 -9.18 -3.94 -7.59
N TYR A 122 -9.61 -4.05 -8.84
CA TYR A 122 -8.78 -4.53 -9.95
C TYR A 122 -9.07 -3.71 -11.20
N VAL A 123 -8.00 -3.29 -11.87
CA VAL A 123 -8.09 -2.61 -13.16
C VAL A 123 -7.17 -3.32 -14.15
N ASP A 124 -7.72 -3.69 -15.31
CA ASP A 124 -6.99 -4.47 -16.32
C ASP A 124 -6.25 -3.55 -17.30
N HIS A 125 -5.24 -2.84 -16.82
CA HIS A 125 -4.35 -2.08 -17.70
C HIS A 125 -2.91 -2.09 -17.23
N LEU A 126 -1.98 -2.02 -18.18
CA LEU A 126 -0.53 -1.82 -17.98
C LEU A 126 0.20 -2.97 -17.26
N HIS A 127 -0.47 -4.08 -16.96
CA HIS A 127 0.15 -5.28 -16.37
C HIS A 127 1.30 -5.83 -17.20
N LYS A 128 1.22 -5.72 -18.53
CA LYS A 128 2.25 -6.18 -19.48
C LYS A 128 3.65 -5.59 -19.26
N HIS A 129 3.74 -4.46 -18.54
CA HIS A 129 5.00 -3.74 -18.28
C HIS A 129 5.74 -4.25 -17.03
N PHE A 130 5.20 -5.22 -16.30
CA PHE A 130 5.80 -5.77 -15.10
C PHE A 130 6.31 -7.18 -15.35
N VAL A 131 7.40 -7.56 -14.66
CA VAL A 131 7.98 -8.91 -14.74
C VAL A 131 7.02 -9.94 -14.14
N HIS A 132 6.40 -9.59 -13.01
CA HIS A 132 5.43 -10.43 -12.30
C HIS A 132 4.06 -9.71 -12.22
N PRO A 133 3.24 -9.76 -13.26
CA PRO A 133 1.94 -9.11 -13.26
C PRO A 133 0.97 -9.79 -12.28
N SER A 134 0.13 -8.99 -11.62
CA SER A 134 -1.02 -9.50 -10.87
C SER A 134 -2.00 -10.20 -11.82
N SER A 135 -2.59 -11.31 -11.40
CA SER A 135 -3.58 -12.05 -12.20
C SER A 135 -4.84 -12.33 -11.41
N VAL A 136 -5.95 -12.45 -12.12
CA VAL A 136 -7.28 -12.76 -11.57
C VAL A 136 -7.81 -14.01 -12.26
N LYS A 137 -8.33 -14.95 -11.47
CA LYS A 137 -9.00 -16.16 -11.94
C LYS A 137 -10.35 -16.27 -11.25
N GLU A 138 -11.42 -16.41 -12.04
CA GLU A 138 -12.80 -16.57 -11.52
C GLU A 138 -13.21 -15.46 -10.53
N GLY A 139 -12.74 -14.21 -10.78
CA GLY A 139 -13.02 -13.07 -9.92
C GLY A 139 -12.16 -12.95 -8.66
N TYR A 140 -11.17 -13.83 -8.47
CA TYR A 140 -10.23 -13.79 -7.36
C TYR A 140 -8.81 -13.47 -7.81
N TYR A 141 -8.12 -12.62 -7.06
CA TYR A 141 -6.67 -12.47 -7.21
C TYR A 141 -5.97 -13.81 -6.95
N VAL A 142 -5.05 -14.16 -7.84
CA VAL A 142 -4.13 -15.29 -7.63
C VAL A 142 -2.98 -14.79 -6.76
N THR A 143 -2.73 -15.46 -5.64
CA THR A 143 -1.62 -15.13 -4.75
C THR A 143 -0.28 -15.30 -5.48
N PRO A 144 0.58 -14.26 -5.54
CA PRO A 144 1.92 -14.37 -6.12
C PRO A 144 2.78 -15.39 -5.37
N MET A 145 3.63 -16.11 -6.10
CA MET A 145 4.53 -17.13 -5.52
C MET A 145 6.00 -16.73 -5.64
N GLU A 146 6.30 -15.75 -6.48
CA GLU A 146 7.63 -15.24 -6.75
C GLU A 146 8.10 -14.32 -5.62
N PRO A 147 9.42 -14.33 -5.29
CA PRO A 147 9.96 -13.44 -4.28
C PRO A 147 9.88 -11.97 -4.71
N GLY A 148 9.73 -11.10 -3.72
CA GLY A 148 9.66 -9.66 -3.92
C GLY A 148 8.23 -9.12 -3.86
N TYR A 149 8.06 -7.89 -4.33
CA TYR A 149 6.80 -7.14 -4.21
C TYR A 149 6.09 -6.97 -5.56
N SER A 150 6.46 -7.77 -6.58
CA SER A 150 5.88 -7.76 -7.94
C SER A 150 5.98 -6.43 -8.71
N VAL A 151 6.79 -5.48 -8.26
CA VAL A 151 6.82 -4.10 -8.80
C VAL A 151 7.97 -3.85 -9.76
N GLU A 152 8.79 -4.86 -10.00
CA GLU A 152 9.82 -4.81 -11.02
C GLU A 152 9.18 -4.61 -12.40
N MET A 153 9.52 -3.50 -13.02
CA MET A 153 9.11 -3.18 -14.38
C MET A 153 10.13 -3.75 -15.38
N LYS A 154 9.63 -4.14 -16.55
CA LYS A 154 10.48 -4.57 -17.67
C LYS A 154 11.33 -3.40 -18.15
N ALA A 155 12.63 -3.63 -18.35
CA ALA A 155 13.56 -2.59 -18.81
C ALA A 155 13.09 -1.93 -20.10
N GLU A 156 12.56 -2.70 -21.05
CA GLU A 156 12.06 -2.18 -22.33
C GLU A 156 10.85 -1.26 -22.15
N SER A 157 10.05 -1.49 -21.10
CA SER A 157 8.93 -0.59 -20.76
C SER A 157 9.42 0.70 -20.13
N ILE A 158 10.48 0.65 -19.33
CA ILE A 158 11.10 1.86 -18.78
C ILE A 158 11.67 2.69 -19.94
N ASP A 159 12.46 2.09 -20.83
CA ASP A 159 13.08 2.79 -21.96
C ASP A 159 12.04 3.38 -22.92
N ALA A 160 10.99 2.62 -23.24
CA ALA A 160 9.96 3.05 -24.17
C ALA A 160 9.08 4.19 -23.62
N PHE A 161 8.88 4.29 -22.30
CA PHE A 161 7.93 5.22 -21.70
C PHE A 161 8.57 6.24 -20.73
N ALA A 162 9.90 6.23 -20.57
CA ALA A 162 10.61 7.25 -19.82
C ALA A 162 10.33 8.64 -20.38
N PHE A 163 9.93 9.58 -19.52
CA PHE A 163 9.67 10.98 -19.86
C PHE A 163 10.87 11.84 -19.44
N PRO A 164 11.33 12.83 -20.24
CA PRO A 164 10.73 13.38 -21.46
C PRO A 164 10.91 12.53 -22.73
N GLY A 165 11.72 11.47 -22.68
CA GLY A 165 11.96 10.54 -23.79
C GLY A 165 13.30 10.74 -24.50
N GLU A 166 13.70 9.74 -25.27
CA GLU A 166 14.86 9.74 -26.17
C GLU A 166 14.39 9.51 -27.62
N GLU A 167 14.94 10.26 -28.57
CA GLU A 167 14.63 10.15 -29.99
C GLU A 167 14.89 8.73 -30.52
N GLY A 168 13.95 8.21 -31.32
CA GLY A 168 14.04 6.86 -31.88
C GLY A 168 13.78 5.70 -30.91
N LYS A 169 13.57 5.96 -29.61
CA LYS A 169 13.27 4.93 -28.60
C LYS A 169 11.95 5.15 -27.87
N SER A 170 11.69 6.39 -27.47
CA SER A 170 10.59 6.70 -26.55
C SER A 170 9.27 7.00 -27.29
N TRP A 171 8.17 6.57 -26.68
CA TRP A 171 6.81 6.90 -27.09
C TRP A 171 6.50 8.40 -27.01
N TRP A 172 7.25 9.20 -26.25
CA TRP A 172 6.99 10.64 -26.09
C TRP A 172 7.46 11.50 -27.27
N MET A 173 8.14 10.92 -28.26
CA MET A 173 8.72 11.64 -29.40
C MET A 173 7.80 11.75 -30.64
N PRO A 174 7.03 10.71 -31.02
CA PRO A 174 6.17 10.74 -32.20
C PRO A 174 5.04 11.78 -32.14
N GLN A 175 4.45 12.07 -33.30
CA GLN A 175 3.39 13.07 -33.45
C GLN A 175 2.14 12.74 -32.61
N GLU A 176 1.90 11.46 -32.36
CA GLU A 176 0.83 10.95 -31.51
C GLU A 176 0.94 11.47 -30.07
N ALA A 177 2.16 11.59 -29.53
CA ALA A 177 2.38 12.10 -28.18
C ALA A 177 2.12 13.60 -28.07
N LYS A 178 2.29 14.36 -29.17
CA LYS A 178 2.05 15.81 -29.20
C LYS A 178 0.62 16.19 -28.84
N ILE A 179 -0.35 15.31 -29.12
CA ILE A 179 -1.75 15.51 -28.70
C ILE A 179 -1.84 15.65 -27.17
N ILE A 180 -0.99 14.96 -26.41
CA ILE A 180 -0.93 15.05 -24.95
C ILE A 180 -0.01 16.18 -24.49
N LEU A 181 1.10 16.41 -25.18
CA LEU A 181 2.11 17.40 -24.78
C LEU A 181 1.67 18.84 -25.05
N ASP A 182 1.04 19.08 -26.19
CA ASP A 182 0.67 20.41 -26.67
C ASP A 182 -0.73 20.83 -26.21
N ARG A 183 -1.46 19.93 -25.54
CA ARG A 183 -2.80 20.26 -25.01
C ARG A 183 -2.68 21.39 -23.99
N PRO A 184 -3.58 22.39 -24.03
CA PRO A 184 -3.65 23.41 -22.99
C PRO A 184 -3.75 22.75 -21.62
N ARG A 185 -2.85 23.10 -20.71
CA ARG A 185 -2.95 22.64 -19.32
C ARG A 185 -4.14 23.37 -18.69
N VAL A 186 -5.07 22.59 -18.13
CA VAL A 186 -6.06 23.15 -17.22
C VAL A 186 -5.31 23.44 -15.93
N VAL A 187 -5.06 24.72 -15.67
CA VAL A 187 -4.39 25.21 -14.46
C VAL A 187 -5.44 25.75 -13.50
#